data_AF-A0A1B0AL60-F1
#
_entry.id   AF-A0A1B0AL60-F1
#
_cell.length_a   1.000
_cell.length_b   1.000
_cell.length_c   1.000
_cell.angle_alpha   90.00
_cell.angle_beta   90.00
_cell.angle_gamma   90.00
#
_symmetry.space_group_name_H-M   'P 1'
#
loop_
_entity.id
_entity.type
_entity.pdbx_description
1 polymer ?
#
loop_
_entity_poly.entity_id
_entity_poly.type
_entity_poly.pdbx_seq_one_letter_code
_entity_poly.pdbx_strand_id
1 'polypeptide(L)'
;MMTGSRPGVYWMFCWKYLSPCAMFTILTASFYQLMTEGSSYPAWIASKGMTEKMEWPHWCIVIAFILIFSSILWIPIVAIFRLFGIKIIEDSDAAWFPEAELKEVHGIVPHEPTELERTLFCFNMDGTEGMCCPTYGLPEKSLQEEDDE
;
A
#
# COMPACT_ATOMS: atom_id res chain seq x y z
N MET A 1 1.95 -20.74 -4.63
CA MET A 1 0.88 -21.73 -4.88
C MET A 1 0.12 -21.43 -6.18
N MET A 2 -0.41 -20.23 -6.42
CA MET A 2 -1.18 -19.93 -7.66
C MET A 2 -0.40 -20.11 -8.98
N THR A 3 0.90 -19.77 -9.00
CA THR A 3 1.75 -19.85 -10.20
C THR A 3 2.78 -20.98 -10.15
N GLY A 4 2.75 -21.82 -9.11
CA GLY A 4 3.76 -22.87 -8.87
C GLY A 4 5.18 -22.39 -8.54
N SER A 5 5.53 -21.15 -8.91
CA SER A 5 6.87 -20.57 -8.78
C SER A 5 6.83 -19.20 -8.11
N ARG A 6 7.88 -18.88 -7.34
CA ARG A 6 8.06 -17.56 -6.70
C ARG A 6 8.52 -16.53 -7.75
N PRO A 7 8.05 -15.28 -7.67
CA PRO A 7 8.58 -14.21 -8.53
C PRO A 7 10.10 -14.06 -8.36
N GLY A 8 10.82 -13.77 -9.44
CA GLY A 8 12.26 -13.55 -9.37
C GLY A 8 12.65 -12.30 -8.55
N VAL A 9 13.92 -12.22 -8.14
CA VAL A 9 14.47 -11.12 -7.32
C VAL A 9 14.23 -9.74 -7.93
N TYR A 10 14.29 -9.63 -9.27
CA TYR A 10 13.98 -8.40 -10.00
C TYR A 10 12.58 -7.86 -9.65
N TRP A 11 11.56 -8.72 -9.69
CA TRP A 11 10.19 -8.33 -9.40
C TRP A 11 9.99 -7.92 -7.95
N MET A 12 10.62 -8.63 -7.01
CA MET A 12 10.58 -8.28 -5.58
C MET A 12 11.20 -6.92 -5.31
N PHE A 13 12.34 -6.64 -5.91
CA PHE A 13 12.99 -5.34 -5.80
C PHE A 13 12.13 -4.22 -6.38
N CYS A 14 11.52 -4.46 -7.54
CA CYS A 14 10.62 -3.51 -8.15
C CYS A 14 9.42 -3.17 -7.26
N TRP A 15 8.82 -4.15 -6.60
CA TRP A 15 7.66 -3.94 -5.73
C TRP A 15 8.01 -3.33 -4.37
N LYS A 16 9.09 -3.79 -3.73
CA LYS A 16 9.47 -3.34 -2.38
C LYS A 16 10.07 -1.93 -2.38
N TYR A 17 10.88 -1.60 -3.38
CA TYR A 17 11.69 -0.38 -3.37
C TYR A 17 11.41 0.53 -4.56
N LEU A 18 11.50 0.03 -5.78
CA LEU A 18 11.45 0.90 -6.95
C LEU A 18 10.10 1.61 -7.09
N SER A 19 8.99 0.87 -6.93
CA SER A 19 7.64 1.42 -7.05
C SER A 19 7.33 2.43 -5.94
N PRO A 20 7.54 2.14 -4.64
CA PRO A 20 7.36 3.15 -3.59
C PRO A 20 8.25 4.38 -3.75
N CYS A 21 9.52 4.20 -4.12
CA CYS A 21 10.44 5.30 -4.38
C CYS A 21 9.96 6.17 -5.54
N ALA A 22 9.57 5.57 -6.67
CA ALA A 22 9.05 6.30 -7.82
C ALA A 22 7.80 7.11 -7.45
N MET A 23 6.85 6.49 -6.74
CA MET A 23 5.64 7.18 -6.27
C MET A 23 5.97 8.35 -5.33
N PHE A 24 6.90 8.15 -4.40
CA PHE A 24 7.35 9.21 -3.49
C PHE A 24 8.03 10.37 -4.23
N THR A 25 8.87 10.07 -5.23
CA THR A 25 9.54 11.11 -6.02
C THR A 25 8.57 11.96 -6.82
N ILE A 26 7.56 11.37 -7.47
CA ILE A 26 6.56 12.11 -8.24
C ILE A 26 5.68 12.95 -7.31
N LEU A 27 5.31 12.40 -6.16
CA LEU A 27 4.51 13.10 -5.16
C LEU A 27 5.27 14.33 -4.61
N THR A 28 6.52 14.16 -4.21
CA THR A 28 7.36 15.25 -3.70
C THR A 28 7.65 16.31 -4.77
N ALA A 29 7.90 15.91 -6.01
CA ALA A 29 8.06 16.84 -7.12
C ALA A 29 6.78 17.67 -7.36
N SER A 30 5.60 17.01 -7.28
CA SER A 30 4.30 17.68 -7.42
C SER A 30 4.05 18.69 -6.31
N PHE A 31 4.38 18.35 -5.06
CA PHE A 31 4.33 19.30 -3.94
C PHE A 31 5.31 20.46 -4.10
N TYR A 32 6.54 20.17 -4.55
CA TYR A 32 7.54 21.19 -4.80
C TYR A 32 7.06 22.20 -5.84
N GLN A 33 6.54 21.73 -6.97
CA GLN A 33 5.99 22.59 -8.02
C GLN A 33 4.82 23.44 -7.51
N LEU A 34 3.93 22.84 -6.71
CA LEU A 34 2.80 23.57 -6.15
C LEU A 34 3.25 24.67 -5.16
N MET A 35 4.33 24.44 -4.40
CA MET A 35 4.88 25.45 -3.48
C MET A 35 5.59 26.60 -4.21
N THR A 36 6.24 26.34 -5.35
CA THR A 36 7.02 27.37 -6.07
C THR A 36 6.19 28.15 -7.09
N GLU A 37 5.35 27.48 -7.87
CA GLU A 37 4.56 28.10 -8.95
C GLU A 37 3.15 28.51 -8.50
N GLY A 38 2.68 27.99 -7.37
CA GLY A 38 1.34 28.25 -6.85
C GLY A 38 0.23 27.63 -7.71
N SER A 39 -1.02 27.96 -7.38
CA SER A 39 -2.19 27.51 -8.12
C SER A 39 -2.72 28.66 -9.00
N SER A 40 -2.52 28.55 -10.32
CA SER A 40 -3.02 29.53 -11.30
C SER A 40 -3.75 28.87 -12.46
N TYR A 41 -4.60 29.62 -13.16
CA TYR A 41 -5.30 29.19 -14.36
C TYR A 41 -5.13 30.22 -15.50
N PRO A 42 -5.07 29.76 -16.76
CA PRO A 42 -5.05 30.66 -17.90
C PRO A 42 -6.43 31.28 -18.13
N ALA A 43 -6.56 32.59 -17.92
CA ALA A 43 -7.78 33.35 -18.17
C ALA A 43 -7.66 34.16 -19.46
N TRP A 44 -8.67 34.06 -20.34
CA TRP A 44 -8.75 34.89 -21.54
C TRP A 44 -9.29 36.27 -21.21
N ILE A 45 -8.51 37.32 -21.45
CA ILE A 45 -8.91 38.70 -21.21
C ILE A 45 -9.25 39.36 -22.56
N ALA A 46 -10.54 39.51 -22.83
CA ALA A 46 -11.03 40.08 -24.09
C ALA A 46 -10.50 41.51 -24.37
N SER A 47 -10.23 42.30 -23.33
CA SER A 47 -9.69 43.66 -23.48
C SER A 47 -8.23 43.71 -23.91
N LYS A 48 -7.44 42.67 -23.63
CA LYS A 48 -6.03 42.58 -24.02
C LYS A 48 -5.79 41.66 -25.21
N GLY A 49 -6.80 40.86 -25.59
CA GLY A 49 -6.68 39.86 -26.67
C GLY A 49 -5.64 38.77 -26.38
N MET A 50 -5.34 38.52 -25.09
CA MET A 50 -4.31 37.58 -24.65
C MET A 50 -4.77 36.78 -23.44
N THR A 51 -4.14 35.62 -23.24
CA THR A 51 -4.33 34.75 -22.09
C THR A 51 -3.32 35.12 -21.00
N GLU A 52 -3.80 35.49 -19.81
CA GLU A 52 -2.95 35.78 -18.64
C GLU A 52 -3.18 34.73 -17.56
N LYS A 53 -2.13 34.37 -16.80
CA LYS A 53 -2.27 33.47 -15.64
C LYS A 53 -2.87 34.24 -14.47
N MET A 54 -4.03 33.81 -14.02
CA MET A 54 -4.71 34.35 -12.83
C MET A 54 -4.68 33.33 -11.70
N GLU A 55 -4.60 33.82 -10.46
CA GLU A 55 -4.63 32.96 -9.27
C GLU A 55 -6.05 32.48 -8.97
N TRP A 56 -6.17 31.26 -8.44
CA TRP A 56 -7.45 30.74 -8.00
C TRP A 56 -7.96 31.48 -6.77
N PRO A 57 -9.25 31.83 -6.70
CA PRO A 57 -9.83 32.37 -5.48
C PRO A 57 -9.80 31.32 -4.37
N HIS A 58 -9.61 31.76 -3.12
CA HIS A 58 -9.36 30.88 -1.98
C HIS A 58 -10.44 29.80 -1.75
N TRP A 59 -11.71 30.08 -2.04
CA TRP A 59 -12.80 29.12 -1.87
C TRP A 59 -12.66 27.90 -2.81
N CYS A 60 -12.12 28.08 -4.02
CA CYS A 60 -11.83 26.97 -4.93
C CYS A 60 -10.75 26.05 -4.36
N ILE A 61 -9.71 26.63 -3.77
CA ILE A 61 -8.60 25.88 -3.17
C ILE A 61 -9.12 25.05 -1.99
N VAL A 62 -10.01 25.60 -1.16
CA VAL A 62 -10.66 24.87 -0.07
C VAL A 62 -11.46 23.66 -0.58
N ILE A 63 -12.23 23.83 -1.66
CA ILE A 63 -12.98 22.72 -2.27
C ILE A 63 -12.02 21.64 -2.78
N ALA A 64 -10.91 22.02 -3.42
CA ALA A 64 -9.91 21.08 -3.91
C ALA A 64 -9.33 20.22 -2.76
N PHE A 65 -8.98 20.84 -1.63
CA PHE A 65 -8.53 20.09 -0.45
C PHE A 65 -9.60 19.15 0.10
N ILE A 66 -10.87 19.59 0.19
CA ILE A 66 -11.97 18.73 0.65
C ILE A 66 -12.10 17.47 -0.23
N LEU A 67 -11.98 17.61 -1.54
CA LEU A 67 -12.07 16.47 -2.48
C LEU A 67 -10.90 15.49 -2.31
N ILE A 68 -9.68 16.01 -2.18
CA ILE A 68 -8.48 15.19 -1.96
C ILE A 68 -8.59 14.43 -0.62
N PHE A 69 -8.91 15.15 0.45
CA PHE A 69 -9.04 14.55 1.78
C PHE A 69 -10.20 13.55 1.84
N SER A 70 -11.34 13.83 1.21
CA SER A 70 -12.46 12.88 1.17
C SER A 70 -12.08 11.52 0.59
N SER A 71 -11.11 11.48 -0.33
CA SER A 71 -10.67 10.24 -0.97
C SER A 71 -9.61 9.51 -0.14
N ILE A 72 -8.63 10.24 0.39
CA ILE A 72 -7.43 9.62 1.00
C ILE A 72 -7.62 9.35 2.50
N LEU A 73 -8.42 10.16 3.20
CA LEU A 73 -8.51 10.13 4.67
C LEU A 73 -9.24 8.88 5.21
N TRP A 74 -9.98 8.16 4.35
CA TRP A 74 -10.65 6.91 4.76
C TRP A 74 -9.67 5.84 5.25
N ILE A 75 -8.52 5.70 4.56
CA ILE A 75 -7.49 4.70 4.91
C ILE A 75 -6.96 4.92 6.34
N PRO A 76 -6.44 6.10 6.72
CA PRO A 76 -5.96 6.33 8.07
C PRO A 76 -7.09 6.39 9.11
N ILE A 77 -8.30 6.86 8.78
CA ILE A 77 -9.44 6.83 9.72
C ILE A 77 -9.73 5.40 10.17
N VAL A 78 -9.88 4.48 9.21
CA VAL A 78 -10.18 3.08 9.53
C VAL A 78 -9.03 2.44 10.32
N ALA A 79 -7.78 2.75 9.97
CA ALA A 79 -6.62 2.27 10.72
C ALA A 79 -6.62 2.77 12.18
N ILE A 80 -6.90 4.05 12.41
CA ILE A 80 -6.97 4.62 13.76
C ILE A 80 -8.10 3.99 14.57
N PHE A 81 -9.29 3.81 13.97
CA PHE A 81 -10.40 3.14 14.66
C PHE A 81 -10.08 1.69 15.03
N ARG A 82 -9.38 0.96 14.15
CA ARG A 82 -8.88 -0.38 14.48
C ARG A 82 -7.85 -0.37 15.61
N LEU A 83 -6.96 0.63 15.66
CA LEU A 83 -6.00 0.78 16.77
C LEU A 83 -6.67 1.03 18.12
N PHE A 84 -7.82 1.73 18.14
CA PHE A 84 -8.63 1.93 19.35
C PHE A 84 -9.61 0.78 19.65
N GLY A 85 -9.56 -0.32 18.88
CA GLY A 85 -10.41 -1.49 19.08
C GLY A 85 -11.86 -1.33 18.60
N ILE A 86 -12.16 -0.28 17.84
CA ILE A 86 -13.49 -0.04 17.27
C ILE A 86 -13.56 -0.70 15.90
N LYS A 87 -14.24 -1.85 15.81
CA LYS A 87 -14.50 -2.55 14.54
C LYS A 87 -15.76 -1.99 13.88
N ILE A 88 -15.58 -1.13 12.88
CA ILE A 88 -16.70 -0.52 12.12
C ILE A 88 -17.30 -1.47 11.10
N ILE A 89 -16.47 -2.38 10.57
CA ILE A 89 -16.82 -3.41 9.60
C ILE A 89 -16.46 -4.74 10.23
N GLU A 90 -17.39 -5.69 10.18
CA GLU A 90 -17.14 -7.09 10.51
C GLU A 90 -16.09 -7.62 9.53
N ASP A 91 -14.97 -8.10 10.07
CA ASP A 91 -13.98 -8.78 9.25
C ASP A 91 -14.62 -10.10 8.78
N SER A 92 -14.75 -10.27 7.46
CA SER A 92 -15.15 -11.57 6.90
C SER A 92 -14.15 -12.61 7.37
N ASP A 93 -14.63 -13.67 7.99
CA ASP A 93 -13.79 -14.81 8.31
C ASP A 93 -13.10 -15.29 7.03
N ALA A 94 -11.81 -15.62 7.15
CA ALA A 94 -11.05 -16.11 6.01
C ALA A 94 -11.72 -17.37 5.49
N ALA A 95 -12.03 -17.41 4.19
CA ALA A 95 -12.56 -18.63 3.59
C ALA A 95 -11.60 -19.78 3.82
N TRP A 96 -12.13 -20.93 4.24
CA TRP A 96 -11.33 -22.15 4.39
C TRP A 96 -10.64 -22.48 3.06
N PHE A 97 -9.33 -22.69 3.11
CA PHE A 97 -8.51 -22.96 1.93
C PHE A 97 -7.49 -24.09 2.27
N PRO A 98 -7.51 -25.23 1.54
CA PRO A 98 -6.69 -26.40 1.86
C PRO A 98 -5.24 -26.24 1.37
N GLU A 99 -4.48 -25.40 2.06
CA GLU A 99 -3.11 -25.06 1.67
C GLU A 99 -2.13 -26.24 1.81
N ALA A 100 -2.31 -27.08 2.84
CA ALA A 100 -1.41 -28.20 3.10
C ALA A 100 -1.49 -29.23 1.97
N GLU A 101 -2.71 -29.68 1.65
CA GLU A 101 -2.98 -30.63 0.57
C GLU A 101 -2.45 -30.13 -0.78
N LEU A 102 -2.68 -28.86 -1.12
CA LEU A 102 -2.20 -28.29 -2.38
C LEU A 102 -0.67 -28.23 -2.45
N LYS A 103 0.04 -28.00 -1.33
CA LYS A 103 1.51 -28.05 -1.30
C LYS A 103 2.01 -29.46 -1.52
N GLU A 104 1.35 -30.45 -0.93
CA GLU A 104 1.69 -31.87 -1.08
C GLU A 104 1.46 -32.34 -2.52
N VAL A 105 0.28 -32.07 -3.08
CA VAL A 105 -0.08 -32.43 -4.46
C VAL A 105 0.86 -31.80 -5.48
N HIS A 106 1.25 -30.54 -5.26
CA HIS A 106 2.15 -29.82 -6.17
C HIS A 106 3.65 -29.97 -5.81
N GLY A 107 4.00 -30.70 -4.75
CA GLY A 107 5.37 -30.89 -4.29
C GLY A 107 6.11 -29.58 -3.97
N ILE A 108 5.41 -28.55 -3.47
CA ILE A 108 5.97 -27.23 -3.22
C ILE A 108 6.68 -27.22 -1.86
N VAL A 109 8.01 -27.29 -1.88
CA VAL A 109 8.84 -27.17 -0.67
C VAL A 109 8.89 -25.71 -0.18
N PRO A 110 8.73 -25.43 1.13
CA PRO A 110 8.93 -24.09 1.67
C PRO A 110 10.36 -23.63 1.42
N HIS A 111 10.51 -22.44 0.83
CA HIS A 111 11.81 -21.88 0.50
C HIS A 111 12.46 -21.22 1.72
N GLU A 112 13.69 -21.59 2.02
CA GLU A 112 14.50 -20.91 3.03
C GLU A 112 15.09 -19.60 2.47
N PRO A 113 14.94 -18.45 3.16
CA PRO A 113 15.46 -17.18 2.69
C PRO A 113 16.98 -17.22 2.52
N THR A 114 17.47 -16.85 1.34
CA THR A 114 18.90 -16.71 1.11
C THR A 114 19.47 -15.48 1.83
N GLU A 115 20.76 -15.48 2.17
CA GLU A 115 21.43 -14.37 2.88
C GLU A 115 21.25 -13.00 2.21
N LEU A 116 21.22 -12.98 0.88
CA LEU A 116 20.97 -11.76 0.10
C LEU A 116 19.53 -11.26 0.29
N GLU A 117 18.55 -12.16 0.33
CA GLU A 117 17.17 -11.77 0.55
C GLU A 117 16.92 -11.32 1.99
N ARG A 118 17.60 -11.92 2.97
CA ARG A 118 17.59 -11.48 4.37
C ARG A 118 18.11 -10.05 4.50
N THR A 119 19.22 -9.74 3.83
CA THR A 119 19.84 -8.42 3.90
C THR A 119 19.09 -7.37 3.08
N LEU A 120 18.67 -7.73 1.87
CA LEU A 120 18.06 -6.78 0.92
C LEU A 120 16.57 -6.57 1.19
N PHE A 121 15.83 -7.58 1.66
CA PHE A 121 14.37 -7.50 1.85
C PHE A 121 13.94 -7.57 3.31
N CYS A 122 14.88 -7.79 4.25
CA CYS A 122 14.61 -7.96 5.68
C CYS A 122 13.60 -9.08 5.99
N PHE A 123 13.76 -10.22 5.30
CA PHE A 123 13.06 -11.46 5.67
C PHE A 123 13.69 -12.08 6.91
N ASN A 124 12.86 -12.45 7.88
CA ASN A 124 13.23 -13.30 8.99
C ASN A 124 13.17 -14.77 8.60
N MET A 125 13.87 -15.63 9.35
CA MET A 125 13.85 -17.09 9.16
C MET A 125 12.44 -17.67 9.37
N ASP A 126 11.62 -17.00 10.19
CA ASP A 126 10.22 -17.36 10.47
C ASP A 126 9.26 -16.92 9.35
N GLY A 127 9.77 -16.32 8.26
CA GLY A 127 8.97 -15.81 7.14
C GLY A 127 8.30 -14.45 7.39
N THR A 128 8.56 -13.81 8.53
CA THR A 128 8.06 -12.46 8.84
C THR A 128 8.94 -11.37 8.22
N GLU A 129 8.34 -10.25 7.78
CA GLU A 129 9.07 -9.08 7.24
C GLU A 129 9.22 -7.98 8.30
N GLY A 130 10.44 -7.52 8.56
CA GLY A 130 10.76 -6.73 9.76
C GLY A 130 10.90 -5.20 9.62
N MET A 131 10.17 -4.51 8.73
CA MET A 131 10.56 -3.12 8.40
C MET A 131 9.77 -1.97 9.04
N CYS A 132 8.47 -2.05 9.36
CA CYS A 132 7.75 -0.84 9.85
C CYS A 132 6.58 -1.01 10.83
N CYS A 133 6.06 -2.21 11.09
CA CYS A 133 4.97 -2.39 12.06
C CYS A 133 5.29 -3.58 12.97
N PRO A 134 4.89 -3.54 14.26
CA PRO A 134 4.96 -4.73 15.10
C PRO A 134 4.21 -5.87 14.40
N THR A 135 4.88 -7.00 14.25
CA THR A 135 4.28 -8.24 13.78
C THR A 135 3.26 -8.68 14.83
N TYR A 136 2.00 -8.27 14.64
CA TYR A 136 0.91 -9.03 15.23
C TYR A 136 0.97 -10.39 14.54
N GLY A 137 1.41 -11.41 15.27
CA GLY A 137 1.37 -12.79 14.78
C GLY A 137 -0.03 -13.05 14.23
N LEU A 138 -0.10 -13.62 13.03
CA LEU A 138 -1.35 -14.17 12.54
C LEU A 138 -1.86 -15.14 13.61
N PRO A 139 -3.17 -15.17 13.91
CA PRO A 139 -3.72 -16.21 14.75
C PRO A 139 -3.26 -17.54 14.17
N GLU A 140 -2.56 -18.33 14.99
CA GLU A 140 -2.10 -19.67 14.64
C GLU A 140 -3.33 -20.43 14.13
N LYS A 141 -3.36 -20.77 12.83
CA LYS A 141 -4.44 -21.58 12.26
C LYS A 141 -4.53 -22.83 13.12
N SER A 142 -5.71 -23.07 13.71
CA SER A 142 -6.06 -24.23 14.50
C SER A 142 -5.92 -25.50 13.66
N LEU A 143 -4.70 -26.04 13.58
CA LEU A 143 -4.38 -27.35 13.03
C LEU A 143 -4.75 -28.48 14.00
N GLN A 144 -5.81 -28.31 14.81
CA GLN A 144 -6.07 -29.21 15.93
C GLN A 144 -7.53 -29.66 16.05
N GLU A 145 -8.41 -29.28 15.13
CA GLU A 145 -9.83 -29.69 15.18
C GLU A 145 -10.19 -30.80 14.17
N GLU A 146 -9.28 -31.25 13.30
CA GLU A 146 -9.59 -32.33 12.32
C GLU A 146 -8.95 -33.70 12.64
N ASP A 147 -8.08 -33.81 13.67
CA ASP A 147 -7.46 -35.09 14.05
C ASP A 147 -8.24 -35.85 15.15
N ASP A 148 -9.35 -35.32 15.67
CA ASP A 148 -10.12 -35.86 16.81
C ASP A 148 -11.56 -36.35 16.48
N GLU A 149 -11.91 -36.62 15.21
CA GLU A 149 -13.14 -37.36 14.83
C GLU A 149 -12.89 -38.60 13.98
#